data_AF-A0A645FS02-F1
#
_entry.id   AF-A0A645FS02-F1
#
_cell.length_a   1.000
_cell.length_b   1.000
_cell.length_c   1.000
_cell.angle_alpha   90.00
_cell.angle_beta   90.00
_cell.angle_gamma   90.00
#
_symmetry.space_group_name_H-M   'P 1'
#
loop_
_entity.id
_entity.type
_entity.pdbx_description
1 polymer ?
#
loop_
_entity_poly.entity_id
_entity_poly.type
_entity_poly.pdbx_seq_one_letter_code
_entity_poly.pdbx_strand_id
1 'polypeptide(L)' 'MPGIETDGPHIKVDINMKTSIEGCFAAGDCVGKPYSYIKSAGQGQIAALNAVAYLDKLKIEQRKK' A
#
# COMPACT_ATOMS: atom_id res chain seq x y z
N MET A 1 -7.39 -11.70 -2.11
CA MET A 1 -6.02 -12.23 -2.26
C MET A 1 -5.74 -13.11 -1.05
N PRO A 2 -5.31 -14.37 -1.21
CA PRO A 2 -5.00 -15.23 -0.06
C PRO A 2 -3.85 -14.64 0.76
N GLY A 3 -3.97 -14.62 2.09
CA GLY A 3 -2.89 -14.23 3.00
C GLY A 3 -2.73 -12.72 3.29
N ILE A 4 -3.60 -11.87 2.74
CA ILE A 4 -3.62 -10.44 3.09
C ILE A 4 -4.47 -10.21 4.34
N GLU A 5 -3.96 -9.44 5.30
CA GLU A 5 -4.74 -9.07 6.49
C GLU A 5 -5.87 -8.11 6.12
N THR A 6 -7.02 -8.32 6.76
CA THR A 6 -8.23 -7.51 6.56
C THR A 6 -8.78 -7.04 7.90
N ASP A 7 -9.33 -5.83 7.92
CA ASP A 7 -10.18 -5.32 8.98
C ASP A 7 -11.62 -5.28 8.44
N GLY A 8 -12.42 -6.29 8.83
CA GLY A 8 -13.75 -6.50 8.26
C GLY A 8 -13.70 -6.65 6.72
N PRO A 9 -14.46 -5.84 5.95
CA PRO A 9 -14.47 -5.91 4.48
C PRO A 9 -13.30 -5.15 3.83
N HIS A 10 -12.38 -4.57 4.61
CA HIS A 10 -11.30 -3.72 4.11
C HIS A 10 -9.94 -4.38 4.29
N ILE A 11 -9.02 -4.14 3.37
CA ILE A 11 -7.61 -4.49 3.52
C ILE A 11 -7.04 -3.63 4.64
N LYS A 12 -6.41 -4.28 5.61
CA LYS A 12 -5.74 -3.60 6.71
C LYS A 12 -4.44 -3.00 6.19
N VAL A 13 -4.24 -1.71 6.41
CA VAL A 13 -3.04 -0.99 6.01
C VAL A 13 -2.49 -0.10 7.13
N ASP A 14 -1.20 0.19 7.09
CA ASP A 14 -0.56 1.19 7.94
C ASP A 14 -0.72 2.63 7.36
N ILE A 15 -0.12 3.63 8.02
CA ILE A 15 -0.13 5.03 7.55
C ILE A 15 0.57 5.23 6.19
N ASN A 16 1.43 4.28 5.80
CA ASN A 16 2.16 4.27 4.52
C ASN A 16 1.46 3.43 3.45
N MET A 17 0.22 3.00 3.71
CA MET A 17 -0.60 2.17 2.82
C MET A 17 -0.01 0.76 2.57
N LYS A 18 0.88 0.28 3.45
CA LYS A 18 1.44 -1.07 3.38
C LYS A 18 0.43 -2.08 3.87
N THR A 19 0.30 -3.18 3.14
CA THR A 19 -0.49 -4.34 3.55
C THR A 19 0.36 -5.30 4.39
N SER A 20 -0.19 -6.44 4.82
CA SER A 20 0.59 -7.49 5.48
C SER A 20 1.61 -8.18 4.56
N ILE A 21 1.53 -7.97 3.25
CA ILE A 21 2.43 -8.57 2.25
C ILE A 21 3.50 -7.53 1.88
N GLU A 22 4.78 -7.88 2.06
CA GLU A 22 5.89 -7.00 1.72
C GLU A 22 5.87 -6.63 0.23
N GLY A 23 6.05 -5.34 -0.07
CA GLY A 23 5.97 -4.81 -1.42
C GLY A 23 4.55 -4.65 -1.98
N CYS A 24 3.51 -5.03 -1.23
CA CYS A 24 2.12 -4.86 -1.63
C CYS A 24 1.45 -3.69 -0.87
N PHE A 25 0.82 -2.80 -1.63
CA PHE A 25 0.18 -1.59 -1.15
C PHE A 25 -1.29 -1.55 -1.60
N ALA A 26 -2.15 -0.93 -0.80
CA ALA A 26 -3.58 -0.78 -1.11
C ALA A 26 -4.05 0.64 -0.76
N ALA A 27 -5.02 1.16 -1.51
CA ALA A 27 -5.54 2.51 -1.31
C ALA A 27 -7.00 2.62 -1.79
N GLY A 28 -7.70 3.64 -1.33
CA GLY A 28 -9.09 3.90 -1.69
C GLY A 28 -10.11 3.13 -0.85
N ASP A 29 -11.26 2.83 -1.43
CA ASP A 29 -12.38 2.25 -0.68
C ASP A 29 -12.08 0.84 -0.16
N CYS A 30 -11.13 0.12 -0.78
CA CYS A 30 -10.70 -1.18 -0.31
C CYS A 30 -9.93 -1.13 1.02
N VAL A 31 -9.46 0.04 1.47
CA VAL A 31 -8.72 0.21 2.74
C VAL A 31 -9.50 0.95 3.83
N GLY A 32 -10.82 1.06 3.67
CA GLY A 32 -11.69 1.58 4.72
C GLY A 32 -12.37 2.90 4.41
N LYS A 33 -13.34 3.23 5.26
CA LYS A 33 -14.16 4.45 5.19
C LYS A 33 -13.34 5.70 5.57
N PRO A 34 -13.84 6.92 5.26
CA PRO A 34 -14.98 7.23 4.40
C PRO A 34 -14.73 6.91 2.92
N TYR A 35 -15.78 6.56 2.18
CA TYR A 35 -15.68 6.35 0.73
C TYR A 35 -15.76 7.70 0.02
N SER A 36 -14.60 8.27 -0.29
CA SER A 36 -14.48 9.62 -0.82
C SER A 36 -13.32 9.69 -1.80
N TYR A 37 -13.56 10.33 -2.94
CA TYR A 37 -12.55 10.51 -3.98
C TYR A 37 -11.27 11.17 -3.46
N ILE A 38 -11.39 12.18 -2.57
CA ILE A 38 -10.24 12.91 -2.06
C ILE A 38 -9.42 12.04 -1.11
N LYS A 39 -10.07 11.25 -0.24
CA LYS A 39 -9.36 10.29 0.62
C LYS A 39 -8.65 9.25 -0.24
N SER A 40 -9.36 8.68 -1.21
CA SER A 40 -8.80 7.68 -2.13
C SER A 40 -7.62 8.21 -2.93
N ALA A 41 -7.68 9.45 -3.40
CA ALA A 41 -6.57 10.10 -4.11
C ALA A 41 -5.35 10.31 -3.21
N GLY A 42 -5.54 10.85 -2.00
CA GLY A 42 -4.46 11.06 -1.03
C GLY A 42 -3.80 9.73 -0.61
N GLN A 43 -4.60 8.71 -0.33
CA GLN A 43 -4.09 7.36 -0.04
C GLN A 43 -3.35 6.78 -1.25
N GLY A 44 -3.88 6.96 -2.47
CA GLY A 44 -3.24 6.52 -3.71
C GLY A 44 -1.87 7.16 -3.92
N GLN A 45 -1.73 8.46 -3.61
CA GLN A 45 -0.45 9.15 -3.66
C GLN A 45 0.57 8.55 -2.68
N ILE A 46 0.17 8.29 -1.43
CA ILE A 46 1.03 7.67 -0.42
C ILE A 46 1.43 6.26 -0.85
N ALA A 47 0.48 5.45 -1.32
CA ALA A 47 0.74 4.08 -1.80
C ALA A 47 1.71 4.07 -2.98
N ALA A 48 1.51 4.94 -3.97
CA ALA A 48 2.35 5.02 -5.16
C ALA A 48 3.78 5.42 -4.81
N LEU A 49 3.97 6.46 -3.99
CA LEU A 49 5.31 6.89 -3.56
C LEU A 49 6.05 5.81 -2.79
N ASN A 50 5.37 5.11 -1.88
CA ASN A 50 5.98 4.02 -1.12
C ASN A 50 6.27 2.78 -1.99
N ALA A 51 5.42 2.48 -2.98
CA ALA A 51 5.67 1.41 -3.93
C ALA A 51 6.90 1.69 -4.79
N VAL A 52 7.05 2.91 -5.30
CA VAL A 52 8.24 3.31 -6.07
C VAL A 52 9.49 3.26 -5.17
N ALA A 53 9.42 3.78 -3.95
CA ALA A 53 10.54 3.72 -3.01
C ALA A 53 10.98 2.28 -2.69
N TYR A 54 10.02 1.34 -2.57
CA TYR A 54 10.30 -0.07 -2.39
C TYR A 54 11.06 -0.66 -3.59
N LEU A 55 10.61 -0.38 -4.82
CA LEU A 55 11.27 -0.83 -6.04
C LEU A 55 12.69 -0.26 -6.17
N ASP A 56 12.87 1.02 -5.86
CA ASP A 56 14.19 1.67 -5.89
C ASP A 56 15.16 1.03 -4.89
N LYS A 57 14.68 0.73 -3.67
CA LYS A 57 15.47 0.02 -2.67
C LYS A 57 15.91 -1.35 -3.18
N LEU A 58 14.99 -2.14 -3.74
CA LEU A 58 15.31 -3.46 -4.32
C LEU A 58 16.37 -3.35 -5.44
N LYS A 59 16.27 -2.33 -6.29
CA LYS A 59 17.22 -2.09 -7.37
C LYS A 59 18.62 -1.75 -6.85
N ILE A 60 18.71 -0.98 -5.76
CA ILE A 60 19.99 -0.67 -5.10
C ILE A 60 20.60 -1.93 -4.48
N GLU A 61 19.80 -2.75 -3.82
CA GLU A 61 20.25 -4.00 -3.21
C GLU A 61 20.73 -5.02 -4.25
N GLN A 62 20.05 -5.10 -5.40
CA GLN A 62 20.48 -5.93 -6.53
C GLN A 62 21.83 -5.50 -7.11
N ARG A 63 22.13 -4.20 -7.15
CA ARG A 63 23.41 -3.66 -7.65
C ARG A 63 24.59 -3.87 -6.69
N LYS A 64 24.31 -4.11 -5.41
CA LYS A 64 25.33 -4.37 -4.38
C LYS A 64 25.72 -5.84 -4.29
N LYS A 65 24.94 -6.73 -4.90
CA LYS A 65 25.25 -8.15 -5.07
C LYS A 65 26.12 -8.32 -6.31
#